data_AF-A0AB74ER83-F1
#
_entry.id   AF-A0AB74ER83-F1
#
_cell.length_a   1.000
_cell.length_b   1.000
_cell.length_c   1.000
_cell.angle_alpha   90.00
_cell.angle_beta   90.00
_cell.angle_gamma   90.00
#
_symmetry.space_group_name_H-M   'P 1'
#
loop_
_entity.id
_entity.type
_entity.pdbx_description
1 polymer ?
#
loop_
_entity_poly.entity_id
_entity_poly.type
_entity_poly.pdbx_seq_one_letter_code
_entity_poly.pdbx_strand_id
1 'polypeptide(L)'
;MLFEFKENKMIVAFRWPLLEKAFLRFGMPVAVVDLESTGGNLYEDRVTEVALVKFGQGRAERYEWLVNPQKPIPQFVAELTGISDGMVADAPVFAEIAGGLFSVLKGCVLVAHNSRFDYTFFKA
;
A
#
# COMPACT_ATOMS: atom_id res chain seq x y z
N MET A 1 12.57 13.84 23.95
CA MET A 1 12.65 12.49 23.37
C MET A 1 11.63 12.47 22.23
N LEU A 2 12.10 12.78 21.03
CA LEU A 2 11.30 13.01 19.82
C LEU A 2 11.16 11.67 19.08
N PHE A 3 9.94 11.25 18.76
CA PHE A 3 9.70 10.23 17.74
C PHE A 3 9.00 10.91 16.56
N GLU A 4 9.75 11.06 15.47
CA GLU A 4 9.33 11.61 14.19
C GLU A 4 9.20 10.41 13.23
N PHE A 5 7.99 9.90 13.02
CA PHE A 5 7.74 8.82 12.06
C PHE A 5 7.70 9.42 10.65
N LYS A 6 8.81 9.26 9.92
CA LYS A 6 9.00 9.77 8.56
C LYS A 6 8.15 8.99 7.56
N GLU A 7 7.38 9.71 6.74
CA GLU A 7 6.93 9.23 5.43
C GLU A 7 8.13 8.70 4.66
N ASN A 8 8.26 7.38 4.51
CA ASN A 8 9.35 6.76 3.74
C ASN A 8 9.04 6.85 2.24
N LYS A 9 8.98 8.08 1.72
CA LYS A 9 8.93 8.35 0.29
C LYS A 9 10.33 8.14 -0.30
N MET A 10 10.52 7.01 -0.97
CA MET A 10 11.75 6.74 -1.72
C MET A 10 11.52 7.10 -3.19
N ILE A 11 12.27 8.09 -3.68
CA ILE A 11 12.34 8.39 -5.11
C ILE A 11 13.29 7.37 -5.73
N VAL A 12 12.74 6.49 -6.58
CA VAL A 12 13.54 5.48 -7.28
C VAL A 12 13.68 5.95 -8.72
N ALA A 13 14.81 6.55 -9.05
CA ALA A 13 15.11 6.89 -10.44
C ALA A 13 15.30 5.60 -11.27
N PHE A 14 14.62 5.52 -12.42
CA PHE A 14 14.94 4.62 -13.54
C PHE A 14 14.84 3.10 -13.35
N ARG A 15 14.17 2.60 -12.30
CA ARG A 15 14.03 1.13 -12.10
C ARG A 15 13.05 0.44 -13.07
N TRP A 16 12.12 1.17 -13.70
CA TRP A 16 11.10 0.61 -14.59
C TRP A 16 10.80 1.47 -15.83
N PRO A 17 11.77 1.68 -16.75
CA PRO A 17 11.61 2.59 -17.89
C PRO A 17 10.50 2.15 -18.87
N LEU A 18 10.25 0.84 -19.00
CA LEU A 18 9.18 0.33 -19.85
C LEU A 18 7.79 0.60 -19.27
N LEU A 19 7.61 0.43 -17.96
CA LEU A 19 6.34 0.72 -17.29
C LEU A 19 6.04 2.21 -17.32
N GLU A 20 7.04 3.05 -17.06
CA GLU A 20 6.88 4.50 -17.17
C GLU A 20 6.42 4.91 -18.57
N LYS A 21 7.08 4.41 -19.62
CA LYS A 21 6.67 4.67 -21.01
C LYS A 21 5.27 4.15 -21.33
N ALA A 22 4.88 3.00 -20.78
CA ALA A 22 3.53 2.46 -20.95
C ALA A 22 2.49 3.33 -20.24
N PHE A 23 2.79 3.80 -19.02
CA PHE A 23 1.90 4.58 -18.19
C PHE A 23 1.70 6.02 -18.68
N LEU A 24 2.65 6.59 -19.41
CA LEU A 24 2.46 7.89 -20.10
C LEU A 24 1.20 7.91 -20.99
N ARG A 25 0.76 6.75 -21.50
CA ARG A 25 -0.44 6.64 -22.37
C ARG A 25 -1.74 6.95 -21.64
N PHE A 26 -1.78 6.86 -20.32
CA PHE A 26 -2.98 7.17 -19.54
C PHE A 26 -3.22 8.68 -19.41
N GLY A 27 -2.22 9.53 -19.68
CA GLY A 27 -2.34 10.99 -19.49
C GLY A 27 -2.56 11.42 -18.02
N MET A 28 -2.45 10.47 -17.09
CA MET A 28 -2.68 10.62 -15.65
C MET A 28 -1.59 9.86 -14.90
N PRO A 29 -1.24 10.24 -13.65
CA PRO A 29 -0.40 9.43 -12.80
C PRO A 29 -0.97 8.01 -12.63
N VAL A 30 -0.11 7.02 -12.44
CA VAL A 30 -0.51 5.62 -12.20
C VAL A 30 0.03 5.20 -10.85
N ALA A 31 -0.80 4.60 -10.01
CA ALA A 31 -0.36 3.96 -8.78
C ALA A 31 -0.53 2.45 -8.94
N VAL A 32 0.59 1.72 -8.92
CA VAL A 32 0.59 0.26 -8.82
C VAL A 32 0.54 -0.06 -7.34
N VAL A 33 -0.52 -0.71 -6.89
CA VAL A 33 -0.82 -0.94 -5.46
C VAL A 33 -0.87 -2.43 -5.17
N ASP A 34 -0.47 -2.77 -3.95
CA ASP A 34 -0.56 -4.10 -3.36
C ASP A 34 -0.97 -3.96 -1.88
N LEU A 35 -1.77 -4.91 -1.40
CA LEU A 35 -2.32 -4.90 -0.05
C LEU A 35 -2.25 -6.29 0.56
N GLU A 36 -1.73 -6.35 1.78
CA GLU A 36 -1.76 -7.56 2.60
C GLU A 36 -2.74 -7.40 3.75
N SER A 37 -3.32 -8.51 4.19
CA SER A 37 -4.35 -8.52 5.22
C SER A 37 -4.36 -9.81 6.01
N THR A 38 -5.12 -9.85 7.11
CA THR A 38 -5.28 -11.05 7.93
C THR A 38 -6.06 -12.19 7.27
N GLY A 39 -6.50 -12.02 6.02
CA GLY A 39 -7.26 -13.01 5.25
C GLY A 39 -8.10 -12.39 4.12
N GLY A 40 -8.91 -13.22 3.45
CA GLY A 40 -9.68 -12.79 2.27
C GLY A 40 -11.09 -12.21 2.55
N ASN A 41 -11.55 -12.22 3.80
CA ASN A 41 -12.93 -11.88 4.15
C ASN A 41 -13.07 -10.40 4.54
N LEU A 42 -13.71 -9.62 3.69
CA LEU A 42 -13.87 -8.17 3.84
C LEU A 42 -14.59 -7.71 5.12
N TYR A 43 -15.43 -8.57 5.72
CA TYR A 43 -16.15 -8.22 6.95
C TYR A 43 -15.32 -8.50 8.20
N GLU A 44 -14.46 -9.51 8.16
CA GLU A 44 -13.78 -10.06 9.33
C GLU A 44 -12.28 -9.73 9.35
N ASP A 45 -11.66 -9.60 8.18
CA ASP A 45 -10.24 -9.38 8.01
C ASP A 45 -9.88 -7.91 7.97
N ARG A 46 -8.61 -7.63 8.26
CA ARG A 46 -8.06 -6.31 8.46
C ARG A 46 -6.74 -6.19 7.71
N VAL A 47 -6.46 -4.99 7.22
CA VAL A 47 -5.22 -4.67 6.49
C VAL A 47 -4.02 -4.81 7.42
N THR A 48 -2.95 -5.43 6.93
CA THR A 48 -1.65 -5.55 7.61
C THR A 48 -0.54 -4.78 6.90
N GLU A 49 -0.69 -4.53 5.59
CA GLU A 49 0.22 -3.68 4.82
C GLU A 49 -0.50 -3.00 3.66
N VAL A 50 -0.06 -1.80 3.30
CA VAL A 50 -0.32 -1.17 1.99
C VAL A 50 1.00 -0.75 1.37
N ALA A 51 1.30 -1.24 0.16
CA ALA A 51 2.47 -0.84 -0.60
C ALA A 51 2.06 -0.32 -1.97
N LEU A 52 2.76 0.71 -2.46
CA LEU A 52 2.52 1.20 -3.82
C LEU A 52 3.74 1.85 -4.46
N VAL A 53 3.74 1.84 -5.79
CA VAL A 53 4.64 2.65 -6.62
C VAL A 53 3.81 3.59 -7.48
N LYS A 54 4.00 4.89 -7.26
CA LYS A 54 3.37 5.97 -8.03
C LYS A 54 4.29 6.42 -9.17
N PHE A 55 3.79 6.33 -10.39
CA PHE A 55 4.41 6.80 -11.62
C PHE A 55 3.75 8.11 -12.06
N GLY A 56 4.56 9.13 -12.34
CA GLY A 56 4.06 10.40 -12.89
C GLY A 56 5.17 11.43 -12.98
N GLN A 57 5.04 12.39 -13.89
CA GLN A 57 6.01 13.49 -14.07
C GLN A 57 7.47 13.01 -14.30
N GLY A 58 7.66 11.90 -15.02
CA GLY A 58 9.00 11.39 -15.33
C GLY A 58 9.72 10.74 -14.14
N ARG A 59 9.00 10.30 -13.11
CA ARG A 59 9.56 9.67 -11.91
C ARG A 59 8.65 8.60 -11.32
N ALA A 60 9.26 7.72 -10.53
CA ALA A 60 8.59 6.73 -9.71
C ALA A 60 8.86 6.97 -8.21
N GLU A 61 7.82 6.87 -7.40
CA GLU A 61 7.85 7.04 -5.95
C GLU A 61 7.31 5.80 -5.27
N ARG A 62 8.08 5.20 -4.34
CA ARG A 62 7.61 4.06 -3.53
C ARG A 62 7.08 4.55 -2.20
N TYR A 63 5.97 3.97 -1.77
CA TYR A 63 5.37 4.12 -0.45
C TYR A 63 5.03 2.75 0.11
N GLU A 64 5.09 2.62 1.43
CA GLU A 64 4.87 1.38 2.16
C GLU A 64 4.44 1.73 3.58
N TRP A 65 3.37 1.10 4.03
CA TRP A 65 2.85 1.21 5.39
C TRP A 65 2.56 -0.18 5.92
N LEU A 66 3.25 -0.57 6.99
CA LEU A 66 2.74 -1.62 7.88
C LEU A 66 1.55 -1.05 8.67
N VAL A 67 0.57 -1.90 8.92
CA VAL A 67 -0.69 -1.52 9.56
C VAL A 67 -1.00 -2.48 10.69
N ASN A 68 -1.31 -1.95 11.87
CA ASN A 68 -1.80 -2.75 12.98
C ASN A 68 -3.25 -3.18 12.70
N PRO A 69 -3.52 -4.49 12.49
CA PRO A 69 -4.86 -4.97 12.17
C PRO A 69 -5.80 -5.03 13.39
N GLN A 70 -5.28 -4.77 14.61
CA GLN A 70 -5.97 -4.90 15.89
C GLN A 70 -6.61 -6.29 16.14
N LYS A 71 -6.05 -7.32 15.49
CA LYS A 71 -6.40 -8.73 15.66
C LYS A 71 -5.18 -9.62 15.36
N PRO A 72 -5.13 -10.85 15.90
CA PRO A 72 -4.04 -11.77 15.56
C PRO A 72 -4.00 -12.08 14.05
N ILE A 73 -2.79 -12.17 13.50
CA ILE A 73 -2.54 -12.63 12.13
C ILE A 73 -2.56 -14.17 12.13
N PRO A 74 -3.43 -14.85 11.36
CA PRO A 74 -3.41 -16.30 11.26
C PRO A 74 -2.04 -16.80 10.77
N GLN A 75 -1.54 -17.90 11.35
CA GLN A 75 -0.21 -18.42 11.03
C GLN A 75 0.02 -18.62 9.52
N PHE A 76 -0.96 -19.16 8.80
CA PHE A 76 -0.84 -19.37 7.35
C PHE A 76 -0.69 -18.05 6.57
N VAL A 77 -1.30 -16.95 7.05
CA VAL A 77 -1.17 -15.62 6.45
C VAL A 77 0.21 -15.05 6.74
N ALA A 78 0.69 -15.20 7.97
CA ALA A 78 2.04 -14.77 8.33
C ALA A 78 3.10 -15.52 7.51
N GLU A 79 2.91 -16.82 7.26
CA GLU A 79 3.78 -17.62 6.39
C GLU A 79 3.69 -17.22 4.91
N LEU A 80 2.50 -16.86 4.43
CA LEU A 80 2.27 -16.45 3.04
C LEU A 80 2.85 -15.07 2.73
N THR A 81 2.63 -14.11 3.64
CA THR A 81 2.95 -12.68 3.45
C THR A 81 4.30 -12.29 4.04
N GLY A 82 4.81 -13.08 5.00
CA GLY A 82 5.98 -12.74 5.80
C GLY A 82 5.73 -11.71 6.90
N ILE A 83 4.49 -11.26 7.09
CA ILE A 83 4.12 -10.26 8.10
C ILE A 83 3.69 -10.95 9.39
N SER A 84 4.38 -10.66 10.49
CA SER A 84 4.07 -11.21 11.82
C SER A 84 3.40 -10.18 12.73
N ASP A 85 2.68 -10.64 13.76
CA ASP A 85 2.09 -9.76 14.78
C ASP A 85 3.11 -8.80 15.40
N GLY A 86 4.35 -9.27 15.60
CA GLY A 86 5.44 -8.45 16.14
C GLY A 86 5.86 -7.29 15.23
N MET A 87 5.75 -7.44 13.91
CA MET A 87 6.08 -6.37 12.96
C MET A 87 5.05 -5.24 12.95
N VAL A 88 3.79 -5.57 13.24
CA VAL A 88 2.66 -4.63 13.15
C VAL A 88 2.17 -4.14 14.51
N ALA A 89 2.72 -4.64 15.62
CA ALA A 89 2.27 -4.31 16.97
C ALA A 89 2.29 -2.79 17.26
N ASP A 90 3.37 -2.12 16.86
CA ASP A 90 3.55 -0.67 17.05
C ASP A 90 3.25 0.14 15.77
N ALA A 91 2.75 -0.51 14.71
CA ALA A 91 2.36 0.15 13.48
C ALA A 91 1.06 0.96 13.69
N PRO A 92 0.83 2.03 12.89
CA PRO A 92 -0.44 2.76 12.93
C PRO A 92 -1.61 1.86 12.52
N VAL A 93 -2.81 2.15 13.03
CA VAL A 93 -4.03 1.53 12.51
C VAL A 93 -4.40 2.14 11.15
N PHE A 94 -5.20 1.42 10.36
CA PHE A 94 -5.55 1.88 9.00
C PHE A 94 -6.14 3.30 8.97
N ALA A 95 -6.98 3.64 9.95
CA ALA A 95 -7.60 4.97 10.06
C ALA A 95 -6.58 6.12 10.15
N GLU A 96 -5.40 5.88 10.74
CA GLU A 96 -4.36 6.88 10.90
C GLU A 96 -3.60 7.14 9.59
N ILE A 97 -3.48 6.14 8.72
CA ILE A 97 -2.79 6.28 7.42
C ILE A 97 -3.73 6.68 6.28
N ALA A 98 -5.04 6.46 6.43
CA ALA A 98 -6.03 6.59 5.35
C ALA A 98 -6.00 7.96 4.66
N GLY A 99 -5.84 9.05 5.42
CA GLY A 99 -5.75 10.40 4.85
C GLY A 99 -4.50 10.64 4.00
N GLY A 100 -3.35 10.13 4.45
CA GLY A 100 -2.09 10.19 3.71
C GLY A 100 -2.16 9.34 2.43
N LEU A 101 -2.63 8.10 2.56
CA LEU A 101 -2.82 7.18 1.45
C LEU A 101 -3.76 7.77 0.38
N PHE A 102 -4.90 8.32 0.78
CA PHE A 102 -5.81 9.00 -0.14
C PHE A 102 -5.13 10.14 -0.88
N SER A 103 -4.34 10.96 -0.19
CA SER A 103 -3.60 12.08 -0.79
C SER A 103 -2.59 11.61 -1.84
N VAL A 104 -1.94 10.45 -1.62
CA VAL A 104 -1.02 9.84 -2.57
C VAL A 104 -1.74 9.30 -3.81
N LEU A 105 -2.88 8.64 -3.61
CA LEU A 105 -3.67 7.98 -4.66
C LEU A 105 -4.57 8.93 -5.47
N LYS A 106 -4.89 10.11 -4.92
CA LYS A 106 -5.81 11.05 -5.55
C LYS A 106 -5.37 11.43 -6.97
N GLY A 107 -6.26 11.21 -7.93
CA GLY A 107 -6.03 11.51 -9.35
C GLY A 107 -5.16 10.50 -10.08
N CYS A 108 -4.81 9.37 -9.45
CA CYS A 108 -4.09 8.28 -10.10
C CYS A 108 -5.06 7.28 -10.75
N VAL A 109 -4.63 6.65 -11.84
CA VAL A 109 -5.18 5.35 -12.25
C VAL A 109 -4.63 4.29 -11.30
N LEU A 110 -5.51 3.50 -10.70
CA LEU A 110 -5.12 2.38 -9.83
C LEU A 110 -4.88 1.12 -10.67
N VAL A 111 -3.73 0.47 -10.46
CA VAL A 111 -3.36 -0.79 -11.09
C VAL A 111 -2.99 -1.78 -9.99
N ALA A 112 -3.58 -2.96 -10.00
CA ALA A 112 -3.26 -4.04 -9.06
C ALA A 112 -3.57 -5.39 -9.72
N HIS A 113 -2.87 -6.45 -9.30
CA HIS A 113 -3.07 -7.79 -9.84
C HIS A 113 -4.44 -8.37 -9.51
N ASN A 114 -4.97 -8.05 -8.32
CA ASN A 114 -6.32 -8.45 -7.89
C ASN A 114 -7.15 -7.22 -7.47
N SER A 115 -7.17 -6.20 -8.33
CA SER A 115 -7.71 -4.87 -8.01
C SER A 115 -9.10 -4.82 -7.34
N ARG A 116 -9.95 -5.83 -7.55
CA ARG A 116 -11.23 -5.94 -6.85
C ARG A 116 -11.06 -6.14 -5.35
N PHE A 117 -10.09 -6.94 -4.93
CA PHE A 117 -9.74 -7.16 -3.54
C PHE A 117 -9.23 -5.86 -2.90
N ASP A 118 -8.17 -5.27 -3.47
CA ASP A 118 -7.56 -4.03 -2.97
C ASP A 118 -8.58 -2.90 -2.85
N TYR A 119 -9.36 -2.69 -3.92
CA TYR A 119 -10.36 -1.62 -3.96
C TYR A 119 -11.45 -1.79 -2.90
N THR A 120 -11.78 -3.03 -2.52
CA THR A 120 -12.82 -3.24 -1.52
C THR A 120 -12.37 -2.83 -0.12
N PHE A 121 -11.10 -3.04 0.22
CA PHE A 121 -10.53 -2.52 1.47
C PHE A 121 -10.42 -0.98 1.46
N PHE A 122 -10.18 -0.36 0.31
CA PHE A 122 -10.15 1.11 0.22
C PHE A 122 -11.52 1.78 0.25
N LYS A 123 -12.60 1.03 -0.03
CA LYS A 123 -13.97 1.55 -0.04
C LYS A 123 -14.69 1.42 1.31
N ALA A 124 -14.30 0.42 2.11
CA ALA A 124 -14.92 0.11 3.40
C ALA A 124 -14.69 1.22 4.43
#